data_AF-A0A960XV98-F1
#
_entry.id   AF-A0A960XV98-F1
#
_cell.length_a   1.000
_cell.length_b   1.000
_cell.length_c   1.000
_cell.angle_alpha   90.00
_cell.angle_beta   90.00
_cell.angle_gamma   90.00
#
_symmetry.space_group_name_H-M   'P 1'
#
loop_
_entity.id
_entity.type
_entity.pdbx_description
1 polymer ?
#
loop_
_entity_poly.entity_id
_entity_poly.type
_entity_poly.pdbx_seq_one_letter_code
_entity_poly.pdbx_strand_id
1 'polypeptide(L)' 'MQSEIMALSFYTNCNGVIRMLTEISNVVMKFGGAAMASLESIQQVAELVAERRREARRIVIVVSAMGDTTDRLIA' A
#
# COMPACT_ATOMS: atom_id res chain seq x y z
N MET A 1 -0.34 3.70 21.04
CA MET A 1 0.62 4.44 20.19
C MET A 1 0.26 4.29 18.70
N GLN A 2 -1.02 4.34 18.34
CA GLN A 2 -1.51 4.31 16.94
C GLN A 2 -2.60 5.37 16.69
N SER A 3 -2.76 6.32 17.60
CA SER A 3 -3.86 7.29 17.62
C SER A 3 -3.47 8.72 17.22
N GLU A 4 -2.20 9.01 16.89
CA GLU A 4 -1.73 10.39 16.67
C GLU A 4 -1.46 10.78 15.19
N ILE A 5 -1.55 9.84 14.23
CA ILE A 5 -1.19 10.11 12.81
C ILE A 5 -2.42 10.28 11.90
N MET A 6 -3.65 10.28 12.44
CA MET A 6 -4.85 10.45 11.61
C MET A 6 -5.13 11.90 11.19
N ALA A 7 -4.45 12.90 11.77
CA ALA A 7 -4.83 14.31 11.65
C ALA A 7 -3.74 15.29 11.19
N LEU A 8 -2.57 14.83 10.74
CA LEU A 8 -1.63 15.69 10.03
C LEU A 8 -1.69 15.39 8.53
N SER A 9 -2.59 16.09 7.85
CA SER A 9 -2.45 16.58 6.47
C SER A 9 -1.67 15.65 5.52
N PHE A 10 -2.36 14.84 4.73
CA PHE A 10 -1.73 14.02 3.69
C PHE A 10 -0.96 14.92 2.72
N TYR A 11 0.37 14.91 2.77
CA TYR A 11 1.21 15.63 1.84
C TYR A 11 1.70 14.68 0.75
N THR A 12 1.53 15.07 -0.51
CA THR A 12 2.15 14.36 -1.64
C THR A 12 3.26 15.20 -2.25
N ASN A 13 4.37 14.56 -2.62
CA ASN A 13 5.46 15.18 -3.36
C ASN A 13 5.27 14.85 -4.85
N CYS A 14 5.01 15.87 -5.65
CA CYS A 14 4.97 15.77 -7.11
C CYS A 14 6.03 16.71 -7.68
N ASN A 15 7.10 16.16 -8.28
CA ASN A 15 8.20 16.94 -8.89
C ASN A 15 8.82 17.99 -7.94
N GLY A 16 8.97 17.66 -6.64
CA GLY A 16 9.54 18.56 -5.64
C GLY A 16 8.54 19.53 -5.01
N VAL A 17 7.27 19.52 -5.43
CA VAL A 17 6.22 20.34 -4.82
C VAL A 17 5.44 19.51 -3.81
N ILE A 18 5.47 19.97 -2.54
CA ILE A 18 4.69 19.40 -1.45
C ILE A 18 3.27 19.99 -1.51
N ARG A 19 2.26 19.15 -1.77
CA ARG A 19 0.85 19.55 -1.77
C ARG A 19 0.11 18.93 -0.61
N MET A 20 -0.62 19.75 0.14
CA MET A 20 -1.58 19.30 1.15
C MET A 20 -2.83 18.78 0.45
N LEU A 21 -3.19 17.53 0.71
CA LEU A 21 -4.42 16.91 0.23
C LEU A 21 -5.46 16.97 1.33
N THR A 22 -6.61 17.56 1.00
CA THR A 22 -7.81 17.54 1.85
C THR A 22 -8.55 16.22 1.74
N GLU A 23 -8.43 15.52 0.61
CA GLU A 23 -9.02 14.19 0.41
C GLU A 23 -8.13 13.30 -0.47
N ILE A 24 -8.10 12.01 -0.16
CA ILE A 24 -7.33 11.02 -0.91
C ILE A 24 -8.18 10.51 -2.09
N SER A 25 -7.95 11.09 -3.27
CA SER A 25 -8.70 10.74 -4.47
C SER A 25 -8.29 9.37 -5.06
N ASN A 26 -6.99 9.07 -5.12
CA ASN A 26 -6.48 7.81 -5.67
C ASN A 26 -5.23 7.37 -4.89
N VAL A 27 -5.22 6.11 -4.43
CA VAL A 27 -4.06 5.49 -3.76
C VAL A 27 -3.54 4.34 -4.59
N VAL A 28 -2.23 4.24 -4.72
CA VAL A 28 -1.55 3.04 -5.22
C VAL A 28 -0.82 2.37 -4.07
N MET A 29 -1.14 1.11 -3.80
CA MET A 29 -0.49 0.30 -2.76
C MET A 29 0.33 -0.79 -3.46
N LYS A 30 1.66 -0.76 -3.31
CA LYS A 30 2.56 -1.78 -3.87
C LYS A 30 3.00 -2.73 -2.76
N PHE A 31 2.85 -4.04 -3.01
CA PHE A 31 3.36 -5.09 -2.15
C PHE A 31 4.44 -5.91 -2.89
N GLY A 32 5.63 -6.00 -2.30
CA GLY A 32 6.72 -6.83 -2.80
C GLY A 32 6.50 -8.33 -2.53
N GLY A 33 7.34 -9.18 -3.13
CA GLY A 33 7.21 -10.64 -3.00
C GLY A 33 7.31 -11.15 -1.56
N ALA A 34 8.19 -10.56 -0.75
CA ALA A 34 8.32 -10.91 0.68
C ALA A 34 7.03 -10.66 1.47
N ALA A 35 6.27 -9.61 1.15
CA ALA A 35 4.98 -9.32 1.77
C ALA A 35 3.86 -10.28 1.30
N MET A 36 4.13 -11.08 0.26
CA MET A 36 3.24 -12.06 -0.34
C MET A 36 3.75 -13.50 -0.14
N ALA A 37 4.71 -13.73 0.78
CA ALA A 37 5.43 -14.99 0.89
C ALA A 37 4.60 -16.14 1.51
N SER A 38 3.56 -15.83 2.29
CA SER A 38 2.71 -16.82 2.94
C SER A 38 1.23 -16.40 2.90
N LEU A 39 0.34 -17.37 3.14
CA LEU A 39 -1.11 -17.10 3.23
C LEU A 39 -1.44 -16.10 4.35
N GLU A 40 -0.74 -16.19 5.48
CA GLU A 40 -0.92 -15.27 6.61
C GLU A 40 -0.53 -13.83 6.23
N SER A 41 0.61 -13.65 5.54
CA SER A 41 1.03 -12.33 5.06
C SER A 41 0.04 -11.73 4.06
N ILE A 42 -0.53 -12.58 3.19
CA ILE A 42 -1.58 -12.15 2.24
C ILE A 42 -2.85 -11.71 2.99
N GLN A 43 -3.27 -12.44 4.03
CA GLN A 43 -4.42 -12.07 4.85
C GLN A 43 -4.21 -10.72 5.56
N GLN A 44 -3.04 -10.52 6.17
CA GLN A 44 -2.67 -9.25 6.79
C GLN A 44 -2.71 -8.09 5.79
N VAL A 45 -2.21 -8.31 4.57
CA VAL A 45 -2.27 -7.29 3.51
C VAL A 45 -3.71 -7.02 3.07
N ALA A 46 -4.55 -8.04 2.98
CA ALA A 46 -5.96 -7.88 2.62
C ALA A 46 -6.72 -7.05 3.66
N GLU A 47 -6.48 -7.28 4.95
CA GLU A 47 -7.06 -6.48 6.05
C GLU A 47 -6.60 -5.01 5.95
N LEU A 48 -5.31 -4.77 5.76
CA LEU A 48 -4.76 -3.44 5.59
C LEU A 48 -5.40 -2.70 4.39
N VAL A 49 -5.57 -3.38 3.26
CA VAL A 49 -6.24 -2.81 2.08
C VAL A 49 -7.70 -2.48 2.38
N ALA A 50 -8.42 -3.34 3.10
CA ALA A 50 -9.81 -3.14 3.45
C ALA A 50 -10.01 -1.94 4.39
N GLU A 51 -9.09 -1.74 5.34
CA GLU A 51 -9.07 -0.55 6.20
C GLU A 51 -8.88 0.73 5.36
N ARG A 52 -7.88 0.73 4.47
CA ARG A 52 -7.57 1.90 3.62
C ARG A 52 -8.63 2.20 2.57
N ARG A 53 -9.43 1.21 2.16
CA ARG A 53 -10.53 1.39 1.21
C ARG A 53 -11.57 2.40 1.68
N ARG A 54 -11.77 2.54 3.01
CA ARG A 54 -12.72 3.49 3.58
C ARG A 54 -12.25 4.94 3.48
N GLU A 55 -10.93 5.15 3.42
CA GLU A 55 -10.30 6.47 3.40
C GLU A 55 -10.02 6.99 1.98
N ALA A 56 -9.97 6.08 1.00
CA ALA A 56 -9.61 6.40 -0.38
C ALA A 56 -10.80 6.26 -1.34
N ARG A 57 -10.98 7.27 -2.20
CA ARG A 57 -12.02 7.23 -3.25
C ARG A 57 -11.76 6.11 -4.27
N ARG A 58 -10.51 5.89 -4.65
CA ARG A 58 -10.08 4.76 -5.50
C ARG A 58 -8.74 4.19 -5.00
N ILE A 59 -8.62 2.86 -5.05
CA ILE A 59 -7.39 2.15 -4.72
C ILE A 59 -6.99 1.27 -5.91
N VAL A 60 -5.71 1.32 -6.25
CA VAL A 60 -5.06 0.37 -7.16
C VAL A 60 -4.02 -0.38 -6.35
N ILE A 61 -4.01 -1.71 -6.49
CA ILE A 61 -3.08 -2.59 -5.78
C ILE A 61 -2.16 -3.23 -6.81
N VAL A 62 -0.86 -3.16 -6.54
CA VAL A 62 0.17 -3.81 -7.37
C VAL A 62 0.89 -4.84 -6.51
N VAL A 63 0.82 -6.10 -6.91
CA VAL A 63 1.50 -7.21 -6.22
C VAL A 63 2.60 -7.80 -7.10
N SER A 64 3.69 -8.22 -6.47
CA SER A 64 4.73 -9.03 -7.11
C SER A 64 4.41 -10.53 -6.95
N ALA A 65 5.12 -11.41 -7.65
CA ALA A 65 5.02 -12.86 -7.42
C ALA A 65 5.38 -13.22 -5.97
N MET A 66 4.85 -14.33 -5.45
CA MET A 66 4.96 -14.71 -4.04
C MET A 66 6.40 -15.06 -3.63
N GLY A 67 6.96 -14.36 -2.64
CA GLY A 67 8.33 -14.60 -2.17
C GLY A 67 9.38 -14.53 -3.28
N ASP A 68 10.31 -15.49 -3.29
CA ASP A 68 11.40 -15.57 -4.27
C ASP A 68 11.00 -16.35 -5.54
N THR A 69 9.69 -16.48 -5.83
CA THR A 69 9.23 -17.27 -6.99
C THR A 69 9.77 -16.76 -8.32
N THR A 70 10.08 -15.46 -8.44
CA THR A 70 10.71 -14.90 -9.64
C THR A 70 12.17 -15.35 -9.78
N ASP A 71 12.93 -15.44 -8.69
CA ASP A 71 14.34 -15.84 -8.72
C ASP A 71 14.52 -17.32 -9.08
N ARG A 72 13.50 -18.15 -8.78
CA ARG A 72 13.46 -19.58 -9.15
C ARG A 72 13.21 -19.84 -10.64
N LEU A 73 12.82 -18.83 -11.42
CA LEU A 73 12.50 -18.96 -12.85
C LEU A 73 13.67 -18.59 -13.78
N ILE A 74 14.76 -18.05 -13.24
CA ILE A 74 15.96 -17.65 -13.99
C ILE A 74 17.07 -18.74 -13.91
N ALA A 75 16.76 -19.90 -13.32
CA ALA A 75 17.67 -21.04 -13.19
C ALA A 75 17.70 -21.93 -14.44
#